data_AF-A0A925F429-F1
#
_entry.id   AF-A0A925F429-F1
#
_cell.length_a   1.000
_cell.length_b   1.000
_cell.length_c   1.000
_cell.angle_alpha   90.00
_cell.angle_beta   90.00
_cell.angle_gamma   90.00
#
_symmetry.space_group_name_H-M   'P 1'
#
loop_
_entity.id
_entity.type
_entity.pdbx_description
1 polymer ?
#
loop_
_entity_poly.entity_id
_entity_poly.type
_entity_poly.pdbx_seq_one_letter_code
_entity_poly.pdbx_strand_id
1 'polypeptide(L)'
;VPLHPKKQKVRGYNQSDCFARGLSEAMGVAWSDEVLKKAKNTTTQTRMTRRERLKNVEAAFFVENPALIAGKRLALVDDVVTTGATLEACAETLLACGCSELHLITIATAI
;
A
#
# COMPACT_ATOMS: atom_id res chain seq x y z
N VAL A 1 2.86 -2.72 3.75
CA VAL A 1 2.11 -2.91 2.49
C VAL A 1 0.81 -3.60 2.83
N PRO A 2 -0.34 -3.14 2.32
CA PRO A 2 -1.63 -3.70 2.71
C PRO A 2 -1.85 -5.10 2.14
N LEU A 3 -2.21 -6.04 3.00
CA LEU A 3 -2.57 -7.38 2.59
C LEU A 3 -3.98 -7.43 1.98
N HIS A 4 -4.22 -8.33 1.03
CA HIS A 4 -5.58 -8.52 0.51
C HIS A 4 -6.48 -9.03 1.65
N PRO A 5 -7.71 -8.50 1.83
CA PRO A 5 -8.58 -8.87 2.96
C PRO A 5 -8.86 -10.37 3.10
N LYS A 6 -8.90 -11.16 2.01
CA LYS A 6 -9.00 -12.63 2.06
C LYS A 6 -7.78 -13.26 2.72
N LYS A 7 -6.57 -12.82 2.36
CA LYS A 7 -5.31 -13.31 2.95
C LYS A 7 -5.17 -12.85 4.40
N GLN A 8 -5.60 -11.64 4.74
CA GLN A 8 -5.62 -11.14 6.11
C GLN A 8 -6.55 -11.98 7.00
N LYS A 9 -7.75 -12.33 6.52
CA LYS A 9 -8.66 -13.23 7.24
C LYS A 9 -8.09 -14.63 7.49
N VAL A 10 -7.33 -15.18 6.53
CA VAL A 10 -6.73 -16.52 6.68
C VAL A 10 -5.54 -16.49 7.62
N ARG A 11 -4.67 -15.48 7.51
CA ARG A 11 -3.43 -15.39 8.29
C ARG A 11 -3.65 -14.82 9.70
N GLY A 12 -4.70 -14.04 9.92
CA GLY A 12 -4.98 -13.34 11.19
C GLY A 12 -4.12 -12.09 11.41
N TYR A 13 -3.02 -11.91 10.67
CA TYR A 13 -2.12 -10.75 10.74
C TYR A 13 -1.47 -10.45 9.40
N ASN A 14 -0.85 -9.27 9.29
CA ASN A 14 -0.05 -8.83 8.15
C ASN A 14 1.41 -8.69 8.61
N GLN A 15 2.31 -9.52 8.05
CA GLN A 15 3.73 -9.57 8.41
C GLN A 15 4.39 -8.19 8.29
N SER A 16 4.09 -7.49 7.20
CA SER A 16 4.61 -6.17 6.90
C SER A 16 4.17 -5.13 7.92
N ASP A 17 2.95 -5.26 8.48
CA ASP A 17 2.46 -4.35 9.52
C ASP A 17 3.14 -4.61 10.86
N CYS A 18 3.37 -5.88 11.22
CA CYS A 18 4.12 -6.23 12.42
C CYS A 18 5.54 -5.66 12.37
N PHE A 19 6.22 -5.78 11.23
CA PHE A 19 7.54 -5.21 11.04
C PHE A 19 7.53 -3.68 11.08
N ALA A 20 6.56 -3.05 10.43
CA ALA A 20 6.41 -1.60 10.42
C ALA A 20 6.15 -1.00 11.81
N ARG A 21 5.38 -1.69 12.67
CA ARG A 21 5.18 -1.29 14.08
C ARG A 21 6.48 -1.33 14.87
N GLY A 22 7.27 -2.40 14.75
CA GLY A 22 8.57 -2.49 15.40
C GLY A 22 9.55 -1.39 14.95
N LEU A 23 9.58 -1.08 13.64
CA LEU A 23 10.37 0.03 13.11
C LEU A 23 9.91 1.39 13.66
N SER A 24 8.60 1.61 13.72
CA SER A 24 8.00 2.82 14.26
C SER A 24 8.38 3.05 15.73
N GLU A 25 8.31 2.01 16.56
CA GLU A 25 8.72 2.05 17.96
C GLU A 25 10.22 2.34 18.10
N ALA A 26 11.06 1.67 17.31
CA ALA A 26 12.51 1.84 17.37
C ALA A 26 12.99 3.22 16.88
N MET A 27 12.30 3.81 15.89
CA MET A 27 12.69 5.08 15.27
C MET A 27 11.93 6.30 15.84
N GLY A 28 10.91 6.09 16.67
CA GLY A 28 10.07 7.17 17.19
C GLY A 28 9.24 7.88 16.11
N VAL A 29 8.86 7.16 15.05
CA VAL A 29 8.05 7.70 13.93
C VAL A 29 6.63 7.15 13.97
N ALA A 30 5.65 7.91 13.47
CA ALA A 30 4.26 7.46 13.44
C ALA A 30 4.05 6.31 12.43
N TRP A 31 3.25 5.32 12.82
CA TRP A 31 2.81 4.21 11.97
C TRP A 31 1.30 4.27 11.70
N SER A 32 0.88 3.85 10.50
CA SER A 32 -0.54 3.74 10.12
C SER A 32 -0.75 2.64 9.06
N ASP A 33 -1.74 1.78 9.28
CA ASP A 33 -2.27 0.82 8.31
C ASP A 33 -3.54 1.31 7.60
N GLU A 34 -4.00 2.53 7.88
CA GLU A 34 -5.25 3.09 7.35
C GLU A 34 -5.05 3.94 6.08
N VAL A 35 -3.82 4.43 5.86
CA VAL A 35 -3.49 5.33 4.75
C VAL A 35 -3.64 4.65 3.39
N LEU A 36 -2.96 3.53 3.20
CA LEU A 36 -2.94 2.80 1.94
C LEU A 36 -3.79 1.55 2.08
N LYS A 37 -4.70 1.31 1.14
CA LYS A 37 -5.60 0.16 1.16
C LYS A 37 -5.50 -0.63 -0.13
N LYS A 38 -5.67 -1.95 -0.04
CA LYS A 38 -5.72 -2.85 -1.20
C LYS A 38 -7.17 -3.11 -1.60
N ALA A 39 -7.48 -2.93 -2.88
CA ALA A 39 -8.83 -3.19 -3.40
C ALA A 39 -9.21 -4.67 -3.22
N LYS A 40 -10.47 -4.93 -2.83
CA LYS A 40 -10.95 -6.26 -2.42
C LYS A 40 -11.08 -7.29 -3.54
N ASN A 41 -11.21 -6.88 -4.81
CA ASN A 41 -11.42 -7.78 -5.95
C ASN A 41 -11.08 -7.06 -7.28
N THR A 42 -10.13 -7.58 -8.05
CA THR A 42 -10.04 -7.36 -9.49
C THR A 42 -10.92 -8.40 -10.21
N THR A 43 -12.23 -8.18 -10.28
CA THR A 43 -13.24 -8.90 -11.11
C THR A 43 -14.57 -8.14 -10.95
N THR A 44 -15.33 -7.64 -11.93
CA THR A 44 -15.43 -7.85 -13.39
C THR A 44 -15.93 -6.54 -14.01
N GLN A 45 -15.44 -6.17 -15.20
CA GLN A 45 -15.67 -4.90 -15.89
C GLN A 45 -17.09 -4.70 -16.47
N THR A 46 -18.12 -5.38 -15.95
CA THR A 46 -19.41 -5.52 -16.65
C THR A 46 -20.47 -4.48 -16.28
N ARG A 47 -20.24 -3.58 -15.31
CA ARG A 47 -21.26 -2.58 -14.87
C ARG A 47 -20.77 -1.14 -14.71
N MET A 48 -19.59 -0.78 -15.21
CA MET A 48 -19.01 0.56 -14.98
C MET A 48 -19.03 1.42 -16.26
N THR A 49 -19.37 2.70 -16.12
CA THR A 49 -19.29 3.69 -17.21
C THR A 49 -17.84 3.89 -17.65
N ARG A 50 -17.60 4.39 -18.88
CA ARG A 50 -16.24 4.64 -19.40
C ARG A 50 -15.39 5.53 -18.48
N ARG A 51 -16.05 6.47 -17.78
CA ARG A 51 -15.42 7.39 -16.82
C ARG A 51 -15.05 6.72 -15.50
N GLU A 52 -15.88 5.78 -15.05
CA GLU A 52 -15.56 4.96 -13.88
C GLU A 52 -14.51 3.89 -14.21
N ARG A 53 -14.46 3.39 -15.45
CA ARG A 53 -13.36 2.54 -15.94
C ARG A 53 -12.02 3.28 -15.93
N LEU A 54 -11.96 4.50 -16.45
CA LEU A 54 -10.75 5.34 -16.37
C LEU A 54 -10.32 5.66 -14.92
N LYS A 55 -11.23 5.58 -13.94
CA LYS A 55 -10.91 5.70 -12.50
C LYS A 55 -10.57 4.36 -11.81
N ASN A 56 -11.09 3.22 -12.30
CA ASN A 56 -10.98 1.91 -11.63
C ASN A 56 -10.11 0.87 -12.35
N VAL A 57 -9.54 1.16 -13.51
CA VAL A 57 -8.91 0.11 -14.34
C VAL A 57 -7.45 -0.22 -13.99
N GLU A 58 -6.72 0.54 -13.15
CA GLU A 58 -5.28 0.23 -12.97
C GLU A 58 -4.75 0.15 -11.53
N ALA A 59 -5.43 0.67 -10.51
CA ALA A 59 -4.82 0.74 -9.17
C ALA A 59 -5.29 -0.40 -8.25
N ALA A 60 -4.41 -1.39 -8.01
CA ALA A 60 -4.61 -2.41 -6.97
C ALA A 60 -4.65 -1.80 -5.55
N PHE A 61 -4.20 -0.55 -5.40
CA PHE A 61 -4.09 0.19 -4.16
C PHE A 61 -4.75 1.57 -4.27
N PHE A 62 -5.19 2.13 -3.14
CA PHE A 62 -5.76 3.47 -3.08
C PHE A 62 -5.56 4.11 -1.71
N VAL A 63 -5.66 5.44 -1.66
CA VAL A 63 -5.64 6.25 -0.44
C VAL A 63 -7.00 6.94 -0.30
N GLU A 64 -7.71 6.71 0.80
CA GLU A 64 -9.04 7.30 1.00
C GLU A 64 -8.98 8.79 1.32
N ASN A 65 -7.98 9.22 2.09
CA ASN A 65 -7.81 10.60 2.49
C ASN A 65 -6.39 11.09 2.18
N PRO A 66 -6.13 11.61 0.97
CA PRO A 66 -4.81 12.12 0.57
C PRO A 66 -4.26 13.23 1.48
N ALA A 67 -5.13 13.99 2.16
CA ALA A 67 -4.68 15.04 3.08
C ALA A 67 -3.87 14.50 4.26
N LEU A 68 -3.99 13.22 4.60
CA LEU A 68 -3.18 12.58 5.64
C LEU A 68 -1.71 12.45 5.26
N ILE A 69 -1.37 12.49 3.96
CA ILE A 69 -0.02 12.25 3.45
C ILE A 69 0.54 13.37 2.58
N ALA A 70 -0.29 14.35 2.21
CA ALA A 70 0.14 15.49 1.40
C ALA A 70 1.35 16.21 2.01
N GLY A 71 2.42 16.34 1.23
CA GLY A 71 3.68 16.97 1.64
C GLY A 71 4.54 16.15 2.61
N LYS A 72 4.08 14.98 3.07
CA LYS A 72 4.82 14.14 4.03
C LYS A 72 5.82 13.22 3.34
N ARG A 73 6.88 12.90 4.09
CA ARG A 73 7.82 11.83 3.77
C ARG A 73 7.29 10.53 4.38
N LEU A 74 7.24 9.47 3.60
CA LEU A 74 6.69 8.19 4.02
C LEU A 74 7.72 7.07 3.89
N ALA A 75 7.63 6.08 4.77
CA ALA A 75 8.29 4.80 4.62
C ALA A 75 7.23 3.74 4.33
N LEU A 76 7.31 3.10 3.16
CA LEU A 76 6.50 1.93 2.80
C LEU A 76 7.28 0.66 3.16
N VAL A 77 6.71 -0.12 4.05
CA VAL A 77 7.35 -1.32 4.61
C VAL A 77 6.74 -2.59 4.03
N ASP A 78 7.54 -3.54 3.59
CA ASP A 78 7.11 -4.90 3.23
C ASP A 78 8.02 -5.98 3.84
N ASP A 79 7.59 -7.25 3.81
CA ASP A 79 8.43 -8.34 4.31
C ASP A 79 9.50 -8.72 3.28
N VAL A 80 9.09 -9.13 2.07
CA VAL A 80 10.00 -9.59 1.01
C VAL A 80 9.64 -8.95 -0.31
N VAL A 81 10.62 -8.34 -0.97
CA VAL A 81 10.48 -7.91 -2.36
C VAL A 81 10.91 -9.02 -3.32
N THR A 82 10.08 -9.26 -4.33
CA THR A 82 10.40 -10.14 -5.46
C THR A 82 10.61 -9.28 -6.71
N THR A 83 9.63 -9.22 -7.61
CA THR A 83 9.69 -8.40 -8.84
C THR A 83 9.56 -6.90 -8.60
N GLY A 84 9.23 -6.46 -7.38
CA GLY A 84 8.96 -5.06 -7.06
C GLY A 84 7.57 -4.56 -7.47
N ALA A 85 6.83 -5.26 -8.33
CA ALA A 85 5.55 -4.78 -8.89
C ALA A 85 4.50 -4.37 -7.83
N THR A 86 4.49 -5.02 -6.67
CA THR A 86 3.59 -4.64 -5.56
C THR A 86 4.02 -3.31 -4.92
N LEU A 87 5.32 -3.13 -4.69
CA LEU A 87 5.87 -1.90 -4.12
C LEU A 87 5.74 -0.74 -5.09
N GLU A 88 5.96 -0.98 -6.38
CA GLU A 88 5.80 0.00 -7.46
C GLU A 88 4.36 0.53 -7.51
N ALA A 89 3.36 -0.35 -7.58
CA ALA A 89 1.95 0.06 -7.60
C ALA A 89 1.54 0.83 -6.32
N CYS A 90 2.09 0.46 -5.16
CA CYS A 90 1.89 1.20 -3.91
C CYS A 90 2.54 2.59 -3.98
N ALA A 91 3.77 2.66 -4.48
CA ALA A 91 4.55 3.88 -4.58
C ALA A 91 3.91 4.89 -5.50
N GLU A 92 3.49 4.47 -6.70
CA GLU A 92 2.76 5.30 -7.66
C GLU A 92 1.49 5.89 -7.03
N THR A 93 0.74 5.06 -6.30
CA THR A 93 -0.49 5.50 -5.61
C THR A 93 -0.19 6.58 -4.56
N LEU A 94 0.83 6.39 -3.73
CA LEU A 94 1.20 7.33 -2.67
C LEU A 94 1.74 8.65 -3.22
N LEU A 95 2.60 8.59 -4.23
CA LEU A 95 3.16 9.77 -4.89
C LEU A 95 2.07 10.57 -5.62
N ALA A 96 1.16 9.89 -6.34
CA ALA A 96 0.01 10.54 -6.97
C ALA A 96 -0.94 11.21 -5.96
N CYS A 97 -0.93 10.77 -4.71
CA CYS A 97 -1.72 11.36 -3.61
C CYS A 97 -0.97 12.47 -2.84
N GLY A 98 0.18 12.94 -3.34
CA GLY A 98 0.88 14.11 -2.83
C GLY A 98 1.92 13.83 -1.75
N CYS A 99 2.33 12.58 -1.56
CA CYS A 99 3.53 12.24 -0.78
C CYS A 99 4.77 12.93 -1.38
N SER A 100 5.60 13.58 -0.56
CA SER A 100 6.75 14.36 -1.04
C SER A 100 8.01 13.52 -1.23
N GLU A 101 8.16 12.45 -0.44
CA GLU A 101 9.30 11.53 -0.50
C GLU A 101 8.85 10.15 -0.04
N LEU A 102 9.28 9.08 -0.72
CA LEU A 102 8.91 7.72 -0.37
C LEU A 102 10.16 6.84 -0.24
N HIS A 103 10.35 6.25 0.93
CA HIS A 103 11.38 5.23 1.19
C HIS A 103 10.74 3.85 1.17
N LEU A 104 11.40 2.88 0.53
CA LEU A 104 10.98 1.48 0.55
C LEU A 104 11.86 0.70 1.52
N ILE A 105 11.24 0.00 2.48
CA ILE A 105 11.95 -0.82 3.47
C ILE A 105 11.44 -2.24 3.38
N THR A 106 12.35 -3.19 3.20
CA THR A 106 12.03 -4.63 3.13
C THR A 106 13.01 -5.41 3.99
N ILE A 107 12.57 -6.56 4.51
CA ILE A 107 13.45 -7.44 5.31
C ILE A 107 14.40 -8.20 4.38
N ALA A 108 13.90 -8.65 3.24
CA ALA A 108 14.66 -9.43 2.28
C ALA A 108 14.28 -9.10 0.83
N THR A 109 15.19 -9.44 -0.07
CA THR A 109 14.96 -9.48 -1.51
C THR A 109 15.11 -10.92 -2.00
N ALA A 110 14.20 -11.36 -2.85
CA ALA A 110 14.31 -12.63 -3.56
C ALA A 110 14.76 -12.33 -4.99
N ILE A 111 16.06 -12.56 -5.24
CA ILE A 111 16.72 -12.42 -6.54
C ILE A 111 16.83 -13.80 -7.18
#